data_AF-A0A949K064-F1
#
_entry.id   AF-A0A949K064-F1
#
_cell.length_a   1.000
_cell.length_b   1.000
_cell.length_c   1.000
_cell.angle_alpha   90.00
_cell.angle_beta   90.00
_cell.angle_gamma   90.00
#
_symmetry.space_group_name_H-M   'P 1'
#
loop_
_entity.id
_entity.type
_entity.pdbx_description
1 polymer ?
#
loop_
_entity_poly.entity_id
_entity_poly.type
_entity_poly.pdbx_seq_one_letter_code
_entity_poly.pdbx_strand_id
1 'polypeptide(L)'
;MKSLWGQGNRYLRVKRKNIEVNPRFTRYIILALVVVIAAVFLAGDVGLWNLWRAQKDLESVEQDVMRLQTETFYLRTKIGQLESDPFAIEKVAREKFGYLRPGDRVYRIITLPSDKESTTFLPTSLDRTDMYR
;
A
#
# COMPACT_ATOMS: atom_id res chain seq x y z
N MET A 1 9.73 -96.03 -0.59
CA MET A 1 9.32 -94.64 -0.84
C MET A 1 8.09 -94.32 0.00
N LYS A 2 8.20 -93.44 1.00
CA LYS A 2 7.11 -92.64 1.62
C LYS A 2 7.80 -91.71 2.61
N SER A 3 7.80 -90.43 2.30
CA SER A 3 8.61 -89.41 2.96
C SER A 3 8.11 -89.10 4.36
N LEU A 4 9.07 -88.97 5.25
CA LEU A 4 9.03 -88.15 6.47
C LEU A 4 8.62 -86.72 6.10
N TRP A 5 8.32 -85.90 7.12
CA TRP A 5 7.89 -84.48 7.05
C TRP A 5 6.39 -84.24 6.96
N GLY A 6 5.67 -84.66 8.01
CA GLY A 6 4.44 -83.97 8.41
C GLY A 6 4.79 -82.73 9.23
N GLN A 7 5.11 -81.61 8.58
CA GLN A 7 5.17 -80.31 9.25
C GLN A 7 3.75 -79.91 9.64
N GLY A 8 3.44 -80.03 10.93
CA GLY A 8 2.18 -79.56 11.48
C GLY A 8 2.12 -78.04 11.41
N ASN A 9 1.25 -77.49 10.56
CA ASN A 9 0.88 -76.09 10.57
C ASN A 9 0.20 -75.77 11.91
N ARG A 10 0.98 -75.26 12.86
CA ARG A 10 0.48 -74.73 14.14
C ARG A 10 -0.17 -73.38 13.85
N TYR A 11 -1.45 -73.42 13.47
CA TYR A 11 -2.28 -72.23 13.44
C TYR A 11 -2.34 -71.64 14.85
N LEU A 12 -1.73 -70.45 15.02
CA LEU A 12 -1.88 -69.64 16.22
C LEU A 12 -3.36 -69.27 16.34
N ARG A 13 -4.08 -69.96 17.23
CA ARG A 13 -5.47 -69.65 17.56
C ARG A 13 -5.48 -68.30 18.27
N VAL A 14 -5.68 -67.23 17.50
CA VAL A 14 -5.86 -65.89 18.05
C VAL A 14 -7.13 -65.93 18.90
N LYS A 15 -6.94 -65.92 20.23
CA LYS A 15 -8.04 -65.88 21.18
C LYS A 15 -8.63 -64.47 21.12
N ARG A 16 -9.63 -64.27 20.26
CA ARG A 16 -10.38 -63.02 20.20
C ARG A 16 -11.09 -62.84 21.53
N LYS A 17 -10.62 -61.87 22.33
CA LYS A 17 -11.35 -61.40 23.49
C LYS A 17 -12.49 -60.54 22.94
N ASN A 18 -13.73 -60.95 23.18
CA ASN A 18 -14.88 -60.13 22.83
C ASN A 18 -14.87 -58.92 23.75
N ILE A 19 -14.54 -57.75 23.21
CA ILE A 19 -14.53 -56.50 23.96
C ILE A 19 -15.99 -56.06 24.04
N GLU A 20 -16.59 -56.19 25.21
CA GLU A 20 -17.94 -55.70 25.48
C GLU A 20 -17.89 -54.18 25.59
N VAL A 21 -18.06 -53.50 24.46
CA VAL A 21 -18.10 -52.04 24.40
C VAL A 21 -19.51 -51.55 24.69
N ASN A 22 -19.64 -50.59 25.62
CA ASN A 22 -20.93 -49.97 25.91
C ASN A 22 -21.39 -49.13 24.71
N PRO A 23 -22.58 -49.40 24.12
CA PRO A 23 -23.04 -48.72 22.90
C PRO A 23 -23.20 -47.20 23.09
N ARG A 24 -23.41 -46.72 24.33
CA ARG A 24 -23.46 -45.29 24.62
C ARG A 24 -22.08 -44.64 24.47
N PHE A 25 -21.05 -45.29 25.01
CA PHE A 25 -19.67 -44.81 24.94
C PHE A 25 -19.15 -44.82 23.50
N THR A 26 -19.46 -45.87 22.73
CA THR A 26 -19.13 -45.95 21.31
C THR A 26 -19.75 -44.80 20.52
N ARG A 27 -21.01 -44.42 20.80
CA ARG A 27 -21.64 -43.25 20.17
C ARG A 27 -20.91 -41.95 20.50
N TYR A 28 -20.50 -41.74 21.75
CA TYR A 28 -19.73 -40.55 22.12
C TYR A 28 -18.37 -40.50 21.44
N ILE A 29 -17.67 -41.64 21.31
CA ILE A 29 -16.39 -41.71 20.58
C ILE A 29 -16.59 -41.37 19.11
N ILE A 30 -17.62 -41.93 18.46
CA ILE A 30 -17.92 -41.64 17.06
C ILE A 30 -18.25 -40.16 16.89
N LEU A 31 -19.06 -39.59 17.79
CA LEU A 31 -19.45 -38.18 17.72
C LEU A 31 -18.24 -37.26 17.94
N ALA A 32 -17.36 -37.59 18.89
CA ALA A 32 -16.11 -36.88 19.10
C ALA A 32 -15.20 -36.94 17.86
N LEU A 33 -15.08 -38.10 17.21
CA LEU A 33 -14.31 -38.26 15.98
C LEU A 33 -14.86 -37.36 14.85
N VAL A 34 -16.18 -37.34 14.66
CA VAL A 34 -16.83 -36.49 13.65
C VAL A 34 -16.59 -35.01 13.95
N VAL A 35 -16.67 -34.60 15.22
CA VAL A 35 -16.39 -33.21 15.62
C VAL A 35 -14.95 -32.82 15.36
N VAL A 36 -13.99 -33.69 15.66
CA VAL A 36 -12.55 -33.44 15.39
C VAL A 36 -12.30 -33.33 13.89
N ILE A 37 -12.89 -34.23 13.08
CA ILE A 37 -12.81 -34.17 11.63
C ILE A 37 -13.41 -32.84 11.15
N ALA A 38 -14.63 -32.49 11.56
CA ALA A 38 -15.26 -31.23 11.20
C ALA A 38 -14.37 -30.03 11.59
N ALA A 39 -13.82 -30.01 12.80
CA ALA A 39 -12.93 -28.95 13.26
C ALA A 39 -11.68 -28.82 12.39
N VAL A 40 -11.04 -29.94 12.00
CA VAL A 40 -9.89 -29.93 11.08
C VAL A 40 -10.29 -29.47 9.68
N PHE A 41 -11.49 -29.81 9.20
CA PHE A 41 -12.00 -29.33 7.91
C PHE A 41 -12.38 -27.84 7.94
N LEU A 42 -12.84 -27.31 9.07
CA LEU A 42 -13.13 -25.89 9.26
C LEU A 42 -11.86 -25.05 9.50
N ALA A 43 -10.89 -25.58 10.25
CA ALA A 43 -9.70 -24.86 10.72
C ALA A 43 -8.41 -25.18 9.94
N GLY A 44 -8.37 -26.27 9.18
CA GLY A 44 -7.21 -26.65 8.36
C GLY A 44 -7.11 -25.82 7.08
N ASP A 45 -5.91 -25.77 6.50
CA ASP A 45 -5.54 -24.95 5.33
C ASP A 45 -6.42 -25.11 4.08
N VAL A 46 -7.31 -26.11 4.05
CA VAL A 46 -8.24 -26.44 2.95
C VAL A 46 -9.69 -25.98 3.23
N GLY A 47 -9.97 -25.37 4.39
CA GLY A 47 -11.32 -25.02 4.82
C GLY A 47 -11.90 -23.79 4.13
N LEU A 48 -13.22 -23.81 3.89
CA LEU A 48 -14.04 -22.72 3.32
C LEU A 48 -13.80 -21.34 3.95
N TRP A 49 -13.22 -21.29 5.15
CA TRP A 49 -12.82 -20.06 5.84
C TRP A 49 -11.75 -19.28 5.07
N ASN A 50 -10.78 -19.97 4.44
CA ASN A 50 -9.79 -19.34 3.58
C ASN A 50 -10.43 -18.79 2.30
N LEU A 51 -11.47 -19.45 1.77
CA LEU A 51 -12.21 -18.94 0.61
C LEU A 51 -13.02 -17.69 0.95
N TRP A 52 -13.62 -17.63 2.14
CA TRP A 52 -14.30 -16.43 2.64
C TRP A 52 -13.32 -15.27 2.91
N ARG A 53 -12.12 -15.58 3.42
CA ARG A 53 -11.10 -14.57 3.66
C ARG A 53 -10.47 -14.07 2.35
N ALA A 54 -10.20 -14.98 1.41
CA ALA A 54 -9.71 -14.65 0.08
C ALA A 54 -10.72 -13.81 -0.74
N GLN A 55 -12.02 -14.05 -0.59
CA GLN A 55 -13.04 -13.18 -1.22
C GLN A 55 -13.03 -11.76 -0.65
N LYS A 56 -12.86 -11.61 0.67
CA LYS A 56 -12.74 -10.28 1.30
C LYS A 56 -11.48 -9.54 0.86
N ASP A 57 -10.36 -10.25 0.77
CA ASP A 57 -9.10 -9.65 0.33
C ASP A 57 -9.19 -9.22 -1.15
N LEU A 58 -9.87 -10.01 -1.99
CA LEU A 58 -10.09 -9.67 -3.40
C LEU A 58 -10.93 -8.40 -3.58
N GLU A 59 -12.02 -8.26 -2.80
CA GLU A 59 -12.88 -7.07 -2.85
C GLU A 59 -12.14 -5.80 -2.42
N SER A 60 -11.29 -5.89 -1.40
CA SER A 60 -10.49 -4.74 -0.94
C SER A 60 -9.45 -4.29 -1.98
N VAL A 61 -8.77 -5.24 -2.63
CA VAL A 61 -7.77 -4.95 -3.66
C VAL A 61 -8.43 -4.36 -4.91
N GLU A 62 -9.60 -4.87 -5.30
CA GLU A 62 -10.36 -4.34 -6.43
C GLU A 62 -10.86 -2.90 -6.18
N GLN A 63 -11.34 -2.62 -4.97
CA GLN A 63 -11.73 -1.26 -4.56
C GLN A 63 -10.53 -0.28 -4.59
N ASP A 64 -9.36 -0.72 -4.13
CA ASP A 64 -8.15 0.10 -4.19
C ASP A 64 -7.69 0.35 -5.63
N VAL A 65 -7.78 -0.66 -6.51
CA VAL A 65 -7.50 -0.49 -7.94
C VAL A 65 -8.47 0.52 -8.56
N MET A 66 -9.77 0.44 -8.28
CA MET A 66 -10.75 1.40 -8.79
C MET A 66 -10.51 2.82 -8.26
N ARG A 67 -10.16 2.97 -6.99
CA ARG A 67 -9.83 4.27 -6.40
C ARG A 67 -8.61 4.89 -7.07
N LEU A 68 -7.53 4.13 -7.23
CA LEU A 68 -6.30 4.57 -7.88
C LEU A 68 -6.52 4.89 -9.38
N GLN A 69 -7.35 4.11 -10.07
CA GLN A 69 -7.73 4.40 -11.47
C GLN A 69 -8.54 5.69 -11.58
N THR A 70 -9.46 5.94 -10.66
CA THR A 70 -10.26 7.18 -10.63
C THR A 70 -9.38 8.39 -10.33
N GLU A 71 -8.44 8.26 -9.39
CA GLU A 71 -7.51 9.32 -9.03
C GLU A 71 -6.54 9.65 -10.17
N THR A 72 -6.00 8.62 -10.84
CA THR A 72 -5.15 8.80 -12.02
C THR A 72 -5.90 9.39 -13.21
N PHE A 73 -7.16 9.00 -13.43
CA PHE A 73 -8.01 9.63 -14.45
C PHE A 73 -8.22 11.11 -14.14
N TYR A 74 -8.62 11.45 -12.91
CA TYR A 74 -8.82 12.84 -12.48
C TYR A 74 -7.54 13.69 -12.60
N LEU A 75 -6.40 13.15 -12.16
CA LEU A 75 -5.10 13.81 -12.28
C LEU A 75 -4.70 14.01 -13.74
N ARG A 76 -4.91 13.02 -14.61
CA ARG A 76 -4.64 13.13 -16.05
C ARG A 76 -5.55 14.13 -16.75
N THR A 77 -6.84 14.17 -16.41
CA THR A 77 -7.76 15.19 -16.95
C THR A 77 -7.31 16.58 -16.51
N LYS A 78 -6.89 16.74 -15.26
CA LYS A 78 -6.37 18.01 -14.75
C LYS A 78 -5.08 18.40 -15.47
N ILE A 79 -4.14 17.48 -15.64
CA ILE A 79 -2.91 17.72 -16.42
C ILE A 79 -3.26 18.10 -17.86
N GLY A 80 -4.15 17.38 -18.54
CA GLY A 80 -4.55 17.69 -19.92
C GLY A 80 -5.22 19.06 -20.07
N GLN A 81 -6.04 19.46 -19.09
CA GLN A 81 -6.61 20.81 -19.06
C GLN A 81 -5.55 21.88 -18.81
N LEU A 82 -4.55 21.61 -17.95
CA LEU A 82 -3.42 22.52 -17.75
C LEU A 82 -2.49 22.56 -18.97
N GLU A 83 -2.30 21.45 -19.69
CA GLU A 83 -1.43 21.32 -20.86
C GLU A 83 -2.00 21.94 -22.13
N SER A 84 -3.33 22.04 -22.24
CA SER A 84 -4.00 22.62 -23.42
C SER A 84 -3.67 24.08 -23.69
N ASP A 85 -3.12 24.80 -22.71
CA ASP A 85 -2.66 26.18 -22.86
C ASP A 85 -1.23 26.35 -22.31
N PRO A 86 -0.23 26.63 -23.17
CA PRO A 86 1.14 26.94 -22.74
C PRO A 86 1.21 28.04 -21.67
N PHE A 87 0.28 29.00 -21.68
CA PHE A 87 0.21 30.06 -20.66
C PHE A 87 -0.21 29.53 -19.29
N ALA A 88 -1.09 28.53 -19.23
CA ALA A 88 -1.54 27.94 -17.97
C ALA A 88 -0.40 27.18 -17.27
N ILE A 89 0.42 26.45 -18.03
CA ILE A 89 1.63 25.79 -17.51
C ILE A 89 2.63 26.83 -16.99
N GLU A 90 2.92 27.87 -17.78
CA GLU A 90 3.86 28.91 -17.38
C GLU A 90 3.39 29.64 -16.11
N LYS A 91 2.10 29.94 -16.01
CA LYS A 91 1.51 30.58 -14.82
C LYS A 91 1.72 29.72 -13.57
N VAL A 92 1.41 28.43 -13.63
CA VAL A 92 1.60 27.52 -12.48
C VAL A 92 3.08 27.33 -12.15
N ALA A 93 3.95 27.23 -13.16
CA ALA A 93 5.39 27.15 -12.97
C ALA A 93 5.94 28.38 -12.24
N ARG A 94 5.50 29.59 -12.63
CA ARG A 94 5.90 30.85 -11.98
C ARG A 94 5.32 31.01 -10.58
N GLU A 95 4.04 30.72 -10.39
CA GLU A 95 3.34 30.96 -9.11
C GLU A 95 3.67 29.91 -8.03
N LYS A 96 3.68 28.62 -8.38
CA LYS A 96 3.90 27.54 -7.40
C LYS A 96 5.35 27.17 -7.21
N PHE A 97 6.14 27.24 -8.29
CA PHE A 97 7.51 26.73 -8.30
C PHE A 97 8.55 27.84 -8.49
N GLY A 98 8.12 29.10 -8.64
CA GLY A 98 9.04 30.23 -8.82
C GLY A 98 9.89 30.13 -10.08
N TYR A 99 9.39 29.46 -11.12
CA TYR A 99 10.13 29.25 -12.36
C TYR A 99 10.56 30.58 -13.02
N LEU A 100 11.84 30.69 -13.34
CA LEU A 100 12.45 31.83 -14.03
C LEU A 100 13.09 31.33 -15.32
N ARG A 101 12.76 31.94 -16.47
CA ARG A 101 13.42 31.63 -17.74
C ARG A 101 14.82 32.29 -17.79
N PRO A 102 15.75 31.75 -18.58
CA PRO A 102 17.01 32.42 -18.87
C PRO A 102 16.75 33.83 -19.43
N GLY A 103 17.16 34.86 -18.69
CA GLY A 103 16.90 36.28 -19.03
C GLY A 103 15.90 37.00 -18.12
N ASP A 104 15.17 36.30 -17.25
CA ASP A 104 14.26 36.92 -16.29
C ASP A 104 15.03 37.70 -15.19
N ARG A 105 14.52 38.87 -14.79
CA ARG A 105 15.11 39.72 -13.73
C ARG A 105 14.33 39.58 -12.42
N VAL A 106 15.03 39.27 -11.32
CA VAL A 106 14.42 39.14 -10.00
C VAL A 106 14.48 40.49 -9.27
N TYR A 107 13.32 41.04 -8.91
CA TYR A 107 13.23 42.24 -8.08
C TYR A 107 12.86 41.84 -6.65
N ARG A 108 13.69 42.25 -5.67
CA ARG A 108 13.36 42.12 -4.25
C ARG A 108 12.80 43.46 -3.78
N ILE A 109 11.52 43.50 -3.45
CA ILE A 109 10.91 44.67 -2.84
C ILE A 109 11.36 44.71 -1.39
N ILE A 110 12.31 45.59 -1.08
CA ILE A 110 12.62 45.97 0.29
C ILE A 110 11.72 47.15 0.65
N THR A 111 10.85 46.97 1.65
CA THR A 111 10.27 48.12 2.34
C THR A 111 11.38 48.74 3.15
N LEU A 112 11.97 49.82 2.64
CA LEU A 112 12.83 50.66 3.45
C LEU A 112 12.00 51.11 4.66
N PRO A 113 12.51 50.99 5.89
CA PRO A 113 11.87 51.60 7.05
C PRO A 113 11.59 53.06 6.69
N SER A 114 10.39 53.56 7.00
CA SER A 114 10.08 54.97 6.82
C SER A 114 10.65 55.74 8.01
N ASP A 115 11.97 55.86 8.08
CA ASP A 115 12.65 56.85 8.90
C ASP A 115 12.71 58.15 8.11
N LYS A 116 11.76 59.03 8.43
CA LYS A 116 11.68 60.40 7.93
C LYS A 116 12.83 61.25 8.45
N GLU A 117 14.07 61.07 7.99
CA GLU A 117 15.16 62.00 8.25
C GLU A 117 16.11 62.16 7.05
N SER A 118 15.57 62.54 5.89
CA SER A 118 16.34 63.22 4.85
C SER A 118 16.40 64.73 5.17
N THR A 119 17.06 65.10 6.26
CA THR A 119 17.51 66.47 6.49
C THR A 119 19.03 66.45 6.57
N THR A 120 19.66 67.32 5.78
CA THR A 120 21.11 67.61 5.81
C THR A 120 21.99 66.60 5.09
N PHE A 121 22.25 66.84 3.80
CA PHE A 121 23.60 67.09 3.28
C PHE A 121 23.46 67.74 1.90
N LEU A 122 23.43 69.08 1.86
CA LEU A 122 23.99 69.80 0.73
C LEU A 122 25.48 70.00 1.03
N PRO A 123 26.35 69.63 0.10
CA PRO A 123 27.44 70.55 -0.22
C PRO A 123 27.43 70.88 -1.72
N THR A 124 27.17 72.17 -1.95
CA THR A 124 27.99 73.03 -2.80
C THR A 124 27.99 72.75 -4.31
N SER A 125 27.04 73.41 -4.99
CA SER A 125 27.30 73.98 -6.31
C SER A 125 28.14 75.27 -6.14
N LEU A 126 29.43 75.23 -6.46
CA LEU A 126 30.26 76.39 -6.84
C LEU A 126 31.37 75.84 -7.77
N ASP A 127 31.23 76.01 -9.08
CA ASP A 127 31.82 77.12 -9.86
C ASP A 127 33.35 77.06 -9.92
N ARG A 128 33.89 76.68 -11.09
CA ARG A 128 35.02 77.40 -11.70
C ARG A 128 35.28 77.01 -13.15
N THR A 129 34.75 77.86 -14.01
CA THR A 129 35.45 78.46 -15.16
C THR A 129 36.97 78.45 -15.00
N ASP A 130 37.68 77.59 -15.74
CA ASP A 130 39.15 77.64 -15.98
C ASP A 130 39.51 76.97 -17.33
N MET A 131 38.67 77.13 -18.37
CA MET A 131 38.88 76.56 -19.72
C MET A 131 39.15 77.61 -20.79
N TYR A 132 39.97 78.63 -20.49
CA TYR A 132 40.68 79.46 -21.46
C TYR A 132 41.94 80.04 -20.84
N ARG A 133 43.06 79.31 -20.91
CA ARG A 133 44.40 79.89 -20.98
C ARG A 133 45.39 78.93 -21.62
#